data_AF-A0A1A8H863-F1
#
_entry.id   AF-A0A1A8H863-F1
#
_cell.length_a   1.000
_cell.length_b   1.000
_cell.length_c   1.000
_cell.angle_alpha   90.00
_cell.angle_beta   90.00
_cell.angle_gamma   90.00
#
_symmetry.space_group_name_H-M   'P 1'
#
loop_
_entity.id
_entity.type
_entity.pdbx_description
1 polymer ?
#
loop_
_entity_poly.entity_id
_entity_poly.type
_entity_poly.pdbx_seq_one_letter_code
_entity_poly.pdbx_strand_id
1 'polypeptide(L)'
;MRVAVIGAGVIGLSTAQSIYQQFHSTVSPLTIEVYADRFTPLTTSDGAAGFWQPYLHDNGNIQETKWNKMTFDYLLKWLSSP
;
A
#
# COMPACT_ATOMS: atom_id res chain seq x y z
N MET A 1 -18.27 6.40 -8.56
CA MET A 1 -18.07 5.13 -7.83
C MET A 1 -17.77 5.43 -6.36
N ARG A 2 -18.33 4.64 -5.44
CA ARG A 2 -17.99 4.70 -4.02
C ARG A 2 -17.22 3.42 -3.66
N VAL A 3 -16.03 3.58 -3.10
CA VAL A 3 -15.13 2.47 -2.75
C VAL A 3 -14.95 2.48 -1.23
N ALA A 4 -15.30 1.37 -0.58
CA ALA A 4 -14.99 1.15 0.81
C ALA A 4 -13.71 0.30 0.91
N VAL A 5 -12.69 0.82 1.58
CA VAL A 5 -11.45 0.10 1.90
C VAL A 5 -11.50 -0.32 3.36
N ILE A 6 -11.37 -1.61 3.63
CA ILE A 6 -11.43 -2.15 5.00
C ILE A 6 -10.00 -2.36 5.51
N GLY A 7 -9.66 -1.67 6.59
CA GLY A 7 -8.35 -1.72 7.25
C GLY A 7 -7.50 -0.46 7.00
N ALA A 8 -6.92 0.08 8.08
CA ALA A 8 -6.10 1.29 8.06
C ALA A 8 -4.61 1.04 8.33
N GLY A 9 -4.13 -0.19 8.10
CA GLY A 9 -2.70 -0.51 8.06
C GLY A 9 -2.06 -0.17 6.71
N VAL A 10 -0.78 -0.50 6.54
CA VAL A 10 0.01 -0.14 5.34
C VAL A 10 -0.65 -0.59 4.04
N ILE A 11 -1.24 -1.79 4.00
CA ILE A 11 -1.89 -2.33 2.80
C ILE A 11 -3.16 -1.54 2.46
N GLY A 12 -4.03 -1.28 3.45
CA GLY A 12 -5.30 -0.58 3.21
C GLY A 12 -5.08 0.87 2.75
N LEU A 13 -4.20 1.60 3.44
CA LEU A 13 -3.93 3.00 3.11
C LEU A 13 -3.21 3.16 1.76
N SER A 14 -2.20 2.34 1.48
CA SER A 14 -1.49 2.38 0.17
C SER A 14 -2.41 1.99 -0.99
N THR A 15 -3.32 1.05 -0.78
CA THR A 15 -4.33 0.67 -1.78
C THR A 15 -5.32 1.81 -2.03
N ALA A 16 -5.87 2.41 -0.96
CA ALA A 16 -6.78 3.56 -1.07
C ALA A 16 -6.13 4.72 -1.84
N GLN A 17 -4.88 5.04 -1.51
CA GLN A 17 -4.09 6.06 -2.20
C GLN A 17 -3.89 5.69 -3.68
N SER A 18 -3.46 4.46 -3.98
CA SER A 18 -3.18 4.01 -5.34
C SER A 18 -4.42 4.06 -6.23
N ILE A 19 -5.59 3.64 -5.70
CA ILE A 19 -6.88 3.77 -6.40
C ILE A 19 -7.19 5.24 -6.68
N TYR A 20 -7.04 6.11 -5.66
CA TYR A 20 -7.30 7.53 -5.85
C TYR A 20 -6.40 8.10 -6.96
N GLN A 21 -5.08 7.96 -6.82
CA GLN A 21 -4.09 8.49 -7.76
C GLN A 21 -4.32 8.04 -9.21
N GLN A 22 -4.73 6.79 -9.41
CA GLN A 22 -4.96 6.25 -10.74
C GLN A 22 -6.27 6.71 -11.38
N PHE A 23 -7.34 6.88 -10.59
CA PHE A 23 -8.70 6.99 -11.14
C PHE A 23 -9.42 8.31 -10.84
N HIS A 24 -8.91 9.17 -9.96
CA HIS A 24 -9.62 10.40 -9.58
C HIS A 24 -9.84 11.36 -10.77
N SER A 25 -9.01 11.30 -11.81
CA SER A 25 -9.12 12.15 -13.00
C SER A 25 -10.09 11.60 -14.05
N THR A 26 -10.37 10.29 -14.03
CA THR A 26 -11.18 9.60 -15.05
C THR A 26 -12.56 9.20 -14.54
N VAL A 27 -12.70 8.97 -13.24
CA VAL A 27 -13.97 8.58 -12.60
C VAL A 27 -14.49 9.73 -11.75
N SER A 28 -15.64 10.31 -12.11
CA SER A 28 -16.27 11.37 -11.33
C SER A 28 -17.79 11.15 -11.19
N PRO A 29 -18.34 11.16 -9.95
CA PRO A 29 -17.62 11.31 -8.68
C PRO A 29 -16.89 10.02 -8.28
N LEU A 30 -15.66 10.12 -7.78
CA LEU A 30 -14.95 9.04 -7.08
C LEU A 30 -14.87 9.37 -5.59
N THR A 31 -15.45 8.51 -4.76
CA THR A 31 -15.40 8.62 -3.30
C THR A 31 -14.73 7.37 -2.76
N ILE A 32 -13.71 7.55 -1.92
CA ILE A 32 -13.02 6.45 -1.24
C ILE A 32 -13.14 6.68 0.25
N GLU A 33 -13.64 5.69 0.97
CA GLU A 33 -13.83 5.70 2.42
C GLU A 33 -13.05 4.54 3.03
N VAL A 34 -12.27 4.82 4.08
CA VAL A 34 -11.53 3.80 4.82
C VAL A 34 -12.28 3.49 6.10
N TYR A 35 -12.62 2.22 6.31
CA TYR A 35 -13.26 1.71 7.52
C TYR A 35 -12.27 0.81 8.25
N ALA A 36 -12.00 1.09 9.53
CA ALA A 36 -11.14 0.27 10.36
C ALA A 36 -11.55 0.35 11.84
N ASP A 37 -11.29 -0.72 12.58
CA ASP A 37 -11.45 -0.80 14.04
C ASP A 37 -10.17 -0.36 14.80
N ARG A 38 -9.04 -0.35 14.09
CA ARG A 38 -7.72 0.10 14.55
C ARG A 38 -7.10 1.03 13.52
N PHE A 39 -6.51 2.11 14.02
CA PHE A 39 -5.71 3.08 13.28
C PHE A 39 -4.35 3.22 13.97
N THR A 40 -3.38 3.87 13.31
CA THR A 40 -2.08 4.20 13.92
C THR A 40 -2.27 4.87 15.28
N PRO A 41 -1.56 4.45 16.33
CA PRO A 41 -0.41 3.52 16.34
C PRO A 41 -0.75 2.07 16.70
N LEU A 42 -1.99 1.62 16.45
CA LEU A 42 -2.52 0.33 16.94
C LEU A 42 -2.71 -0.72 15.84
N THR A 43 -2.08 -0.55 14.68
CA THR A 43 -2.10 -1.55 13.60
C THR A 43 -0.88 -2.47 13.68
N THR A 44 -0.96 -3.66 13.09
CA THR A 44 0.23 -4.54 12.94
C THR A 44 1.37 -3.84 12.19
N SER A 45 1.05 -2.91 11.29
CA SER A 45 2.06 -2.14 10.55
C SER A 45 2.87 -1.21 11.45
N ASP A 46 2.28 -0.68 12.53
CA ASP A 46 2.98 0.20 13.47
C ASP A 46 4.01 -0.56 14.33
N GLY A 47 3.83 -1.88 14.51
CA GLY A 47 4.77 -2.75 15.23
C GLY A 47 5.85 -3.40 14.35
N ALA A 48 5.89 -3.10 13.04
CA ALA A 48 6.84 -3.71 12.12
C ALA A 48 8.26 -3.14 12.30
N ALA A 49 9.29 -3.96 12.01
CA ALA A 49 10.69 -3.55 12.13
C ALA A 49 11.13 -2.44 11.15
N GLY A 50 10.37 -2.22 10.07
CA GLY A 50 10.60 -1.13 9.12
C GLY A 50 11.68 -1.38 8.05
N PHE A 51 12.29 -2.55 8.00
CA PHE A 51 13.32 -2.89 7.00
C PHE A 51 12.73 -3.56 5.76
N TRP A 52 13.13 -3.12 4.56
CA TRP A 52 12.73 -3.75 3.31
C TRP A 52 13.65 -4.93 2.99
N GLN A 53 13.13 -6.15 3.17
CA GLN A 53 13.83 -7.38 2.81
C GLN A 53 12.81 -8.50 2.54
N PRO A 54 12.69 -9.00 1.30
CA PRO A 54 11.92 -10.21 1.02
C PRO A 54 12.50 -11.45 1.69
N TYR A 55 11.67 -12.48 1.88
CA TYR A 55 12.17 -13.79 2.29
C TYR A 55 13.09 -14.42 1.24
N LEU A 56 13.96 -15.33 1.70
CA LEU A 56 14.97 -15.98 0.85
C LEU A 56 14.36 -16.89 -0.21
N HIS A 57 13.15 -17.40 0.01
CA HIS A 57 12.45 -18.27 -0.92
C HIS A 57 11.08 -17.70 -1.25
N ASP A 58 10.74 -17.66 -2.53
CA ASP A 58 9.47 -17.14 -3.05
C ASP A 58 8.37 -18.22 -3.09
N ASN A 59 8.66 -19.45 -2.63
CA ASN A 59 7.76 -20.60 -2.68
C ASN A 59 7.15 -20.84 -4.09
N GLY A 60 7.86 -20.42 -5.14
CA GLY A 60 7.39 -20.50 -6.53
C GLY A 60 6.43 -19.37 -6.96
N ASN A 61 6.11 -18.41 -6.08
CA ASN A 61 5.27 -17.25 -6.42
C ASN A 61 6.10 -16.11 -7.03
N ILE A 62 6.34 -16.20 -8.33
CA ILE A 62 7.09 -15.19 -9.10
C ILE A 62 6.40 -13.80 -9.05
N GLN A 63 5.09 -13.73 -8.79
CA GLN A 63 4.36 -12.48 -8.75
C GLN A 63 4.72 -11.64 -7.52
N GLU A 64 4.95 -12.27 -6.37
CA GLU A 64 5.43 -11.58 -5.16
C GLU A 64 6.82 -10.99 -5.39
N THR A 65 7.72 -11.72 -6.06
CA THR A 65 9.04 -11.20 -6.43
C THR A 65 8.95 -9.92 -7.27
N LYS A 66 7.97 -9.85 -8.20
CA LYS A 66 7.72 -8.63 -8.99
C LYS A 66 7.18 -7.48 -8.13
N TRP A 67 6.20 -7.75 -7.27
CA TRP A 67 5.63 -6.72 -6.38
C TRP A 67 6.66 -6.19 -5.38
N ASN A 68 7.52 -7.06 -4.86
CA ASN A 68 8.66 -6.69 -4.04
C ASN A 68 9.54 -5.69 -4.79
N LYS A 69 9.99 -6.03 -6.01
CA LYS A 69 10.80 -5.12 -6.81
C LYS A 69 10.11 -3.78 -7.08
N MET A 70 8.83 -3.80 -7.49
CA MET A 70 8.06 -2.57 -7.74
C MET A 70 7.98 -1.68 -6.50
N THR A 71 7.79 -2.28 -5.32
CA THR A 71 7.74 -1.56 -4.05
C THR A 71 9.09 -0.94 -3.70
N PHE A 72 10.19 -1.70 -3.85
CA PHE A 72 11.53 -1.16 -3.62
C PHE A 72 11.86 -0.01 -4.56
N ASP A 73 11.63 -0.19 -5.86
CA ASP A 73 11.88 0.85 -6.87
C ASP A 73 11.01 2.10 -6.62
N TYR A 74 9.79 1.93 -6.10
CA TYR A 74 8.93 3.05 -5.70
C TYR A 74 9.50 3.79 -4.49
N LEU A 75 9.85 3.09 -3.41
CA LEU A 75 10.41 3.70 -2.20
C LEU A 75 11.74 4.39 -2.46
N LEU A 76 12.60 3.79 -3.30
CA LEU A 76 13.90 4.33 -3.65
C LEU A 76 13.80 5.72 -4.31
N LYS A 77 12.78 5.97 -5.13
CA LYS A 77 12.56 7.28 -5.78
C LYS A 77 12.37 8.41 -4.77
N TRP A 78 11.87 8.11 -3.57
CA TRP A 78 11.62 9.11 -2.55
C TRP A 78 12.87 9.50 -1.76
N LEU A 79 13.94 8.70 -1.78
CA LEU A 79 15.19 9.06 -1.11
C LEU A 79 15.85 10.31 -1.71
N SER A 80 15.57 10.60 -2.98
CA SER A 80 16.04 11.80 -3.69
C SER A 80 14.95 12.86 -3.88
N SER A 81 13.80 12.70 -3.23
CA SER A 81 12.74 13.71 -3.27
C SER A 81 13.16 14.93 -2.42
N PRO A 82 12.95 16.18 -2.88
CA PRO A 82 13.22 17.39 -2.11
C PRO A 82 12.48 17.44 -0.77
#